data_AF-A0A8H7KKT7-F1
#
_entry.id   AF-A0A8H7KKT7-F1
#
_cell.length_a   1.000
_cell.length_b   1.000
_cell.length_c   1.000
_cell.angle_alpha   90.00
_cell.angle_beta   90.00
_cell.angle_gamma   90.00
#
_symmetry.space_group_name_H-M   'P 1'
#
loop_
_entity.id
_entity.type
_entity.pdbx_description
1 polymer ?
#
loop_
_entity_poly.entity_id
_entity_poly.type
_entity_poly.pdbx_seq_one_letter_code
_entity_poly.pdbx_strand_id
1 'polypeptide(L)'
;MTTYDRLHRQCRTLENLFDSKLTTYAQLAATLAQPEQDVEASGSSNRWKDLEQELDDLLLKLEEINEQLSTLASNPDILSASMLRTIQRHRELFQDNSRELNRTKTNIHAALDKASLLSGVRNDIDAYKSSAGESLLAERGRIDNSHRMTDDILAQAYETRSEFSRQRTSISSVNARMVGVINKMPGINNLVGMIKSRRRRDSIILGLLIGICTIIILSHFGLYSSMLLYVYPLF
;
A
#
# COMPACT_ATOMS: atom_id res chain seq x y z
N MET A 1 12.07 -19.32 -79.03
CA MET A 1 11.99 -17.89 -78.64
C MET A 1 10.81 -17.58 -77.72
N THR A 2 9.64 -18.23 -77.84
CA THR A 2 8.43 -17.91 -77.05
C THR A 2 8.52 -18.15 -75.54
N THR A 3 9.28 -19.16 -75.09
CA THR A 3 9.38 -19.51 -73.66
C THR A 3 10.13 -18.45 -72.84
N TYR A 4 11.26 -17.94 -73.34
CA TYR A 4 12.01 -16.86 -72.70
C TYR A 4 11.15 -15.61 -72.56
N ASP A 5 10.49 -15.18 -73.65
CA ASP A 5 9.70 -13.94 -73.65
C ASP A 5 8.55 -14.02 -72.64
N ARG A 6 7.95 -15.20 -72.46
CA ARG A 6 6.93 -15.46 -71.43
C ARG A 6 7.52 -15.35 -70.02
N LEU A 7 8.61 -16.07 -69.74
CA LEU A 7 9.28 -16.07 -68.43
C LEU A 7 9.77 -14.67 -68.03
N HIS A 8 10.40 -13.97 -68.96
CA HIS A 8 10.92 -12.62 -68.74
C HIS A 8 9.80 -11.61 -68.45
N ARG A 9 8.67 -11.67 -69.18
CA ARG A 9 7.49 -10.83 -68.88
C ARG A 9 6.89 -11.16 -67.51
N GLN A 10 6.78 -12.44 -67.19
CA GLN A 10 6.24 -12.90 -65.90
C GLN A 10 7.14 -12.47 -64.74
N CYS A 11 8.46 -12.61 -64.88
CA CYS A 11 9.46 -12.16 -63.91
C CYS A 11 9.31 -10.66 -63.63
N ARG A 12 9.32 -9.81 -64.66
CA ARG A 12 9.11 -8.36 -64.51
C ARG A 12 7.80 -7.99 -63.82
N THR A 13 6.74 -8.73 -64.11
CA THR A 13 5.42 -8.46 -63.52
C THR A 13 5.43 -8.79 -62.02
N LEU A 14 6.03 -9.91 -61.64
CA LEU A 14 6.20 -10.28 -60.23
C LEU A 14 7.17 -9.35 -59.50
N GLU A 15 8.26 -8.92 -60.13
CA GLU A 15 9.21 -7.97 -59.54
C GLU A 15 8.53 -6.64 -59.21
N ASN A 16 7.77 -6.07 -60.15
CA ASN A 16 7.03 -4.83 -59.92
C ASN A 16 5.97 -4.98 -58.82
N LEU A 17 5.28 -6.13 -58.78
CA LEU A 17 4.29 -6.41 -57.74
C LEU A 17 4.94 -6.55 -56.36
N PHE A 18 6.07 -7.25 -56.30
CA PHE A 18 6.86 -7.44 -55.08
C PHE A 18 7.37 -6.10 -54.55
N ASP A 19 7.96 -5.24 -55.40
CA ASP A 19 8.50 -3.93 -55.01
C ASP A 19 7.41 -2.99 -54.46
N SER A 20 6.25 -2.96 -55.10
CA SER A 20 5.07 -2.22 -54.62
C SER A 20 4.63 -2.70 -53.24
N LYS A 21 4.53 -4.02 -53.04
CA LYS A 21 4.14 -4.62 -51.76
C LYS A 21 5.20 -4.40 -50.68
N LEU A 22 6.48 -4.53 -51.01
CA LEU A 22 7.59 -4.32 -50.11
C LEU A 22 7.61 -2.87 -49.62
N THR A 23 7.36 -1.91 -50.51
CA THR A 23 7.23 -0.49 -50.14
C THR A 23 6.10 -0.27 -49.13
N THR A 24 4.93 -0.87 -49.35
CA THR A 24 3.81 -0.76 -48.40
C THR A 24 4.11 -1.42 -47.06
N TYR A 25 4.81 -2.57 -47.07
CA TYR A 25 5.23 -3.27 -45.87
C TYR A 25 6.27 -2.48 -45.06
N ALA A 26 7.24 -1.86 -45.74
CA ALA A 26 8.25 -0.99 -45.11
C ALA A 26 7.63 0.30 -44.54
N GLN A 27 6.62 0.87 -45.18
CA GLN A 27 5.86 2.01 -44.62
C GLN A 27 5.11 1.61 -43.34
N LEU A 28 4.45 0.45 -43.36
CA LEU A 28 3.80 -0.12 -42.18
C LEU A 28 4.81 -0.37 -41.05
N ALA A 29 6.01 -0.87 -41.37
CA ALA A 29 7.10 -1.02 -40.42
C ALA A 29 7.45 0.30 -39.72
N ALA A 30 7.59 1.38 -40.49
CA ALA A 30 7.92 2.70 -39.95
C ALA A 30 6.81 3.23 -39.03
N THR A 31 5.54 2.98 -39.36
CA THR A 31 4.41 3.37 -38.50
C THR A 31 4.34 2.57 -37.20
N LEU A 32 4.58 1.25 -37.24
CA LEU A 32 4.62 0.38 -36.06
C LEU A 32 5.77 0.72 -35.12
N ALA A 33 6.88 1.23 -35.67
CA ALA A 33 8.03 1.66 -34.88
C ALA A 33 7.82 3.00 -34.14
N GLN A 34 6.77 3.77 -34.46
CA GLN A 34 6.45 5.02 -33.77
C GLN A 34 5.63 4.76 -32.49
N PRO A 35 6.15 5.11 -31.31
CA PRO A 35 5.52 4.78 -30.03
C PRO A 35 4.33 5.68 -29.62
N GLU A 36 3.95 6.67 -30.44
CA GLU A 36 2.97 7.70 -30.05
C GLU A 36 1.55 7.53 -30.62
N GLN A 37 1.32 6.61 -31.56
CA GLN A 37 -0.03 6.39 -32.08
C GLN A 37 -0.73 5.25 -31.34
N ASP A 38 -1.85 5.59 -30.71
CA ASP A 38 -2.75 4.71 -29.98
C ASP A 38 -2.83 3.31 -30.60
N VAL A 39 -2.48 2.32 -29.77
CA VAL A 39 -2.56 0.88 -30.04
C VAL A 39 -4.03 0.39 -30.07
N GLU A 40 -4.96 1.25 -30.51
CA GLU A 40 -6.37 0.89 -30.75
C GLU A 40 -6.62 0.44 -32.20
N ALA A 41 -5.59 0.39 -33.04
CA ALA A 41 -5.68 -0.24 -34.36
C ALA A 41 -5.46 -1.77 -34.27
N SER A 42 -6.28 -2.47 -33.49
CA SER A 42 -6.28 -3.94 -33.41
C SER A 42 -6.44 -4.61 -34.80
N GLY A 43 -7.07 -3.91 -35.76
CA GLY A 43 -7.12 -4.32 -37.17
C GLY A 43 -5.81 -4.18 -37.97
N SER A 44 -4.87 -3.33 -37.54
CA SER A 44 -3.58 -3.13 -38.22
C SER A 44 -2.52 -4.15 -37.77
N SER A 45 -2.72 -4.81 -36.61
CA SER A 45 -1.78 -5.81 -36.07
C SER A 45 -1.79 -7.14 -36.83
N ASN A 46 -2.79 -7.42 -37.67
CA ASN A 46 -2.79 -8.60 -38.54
C ASN A 46 -2.43 -8.25 -39.99
N ARG A 47 -2.67 -7.00 -40.40
CA ARG A 47 -2.44 -6.55 -41.78
C ARG A 47 -0.97 -6.61 -42.21
N TRP A 48 -0.03 -6.43 -41.29
CA TRP A 48 1.39 -6.60 -41.59
C TRP A 48 1.77 -8.09 -41.76
N LYS A 49 1.15 -9.00 -41.01
CA LYS A 49 1.37 -10.46 -41.15
C LYS A 49 0.86 -10.96 -42.50
N ASP A 50 -0.32 -10.50 -42.91
CA ASP A 50 -0.90 -10.86 -44.20
C ASP A 50 0.00 -10.37 -45.35
N LEU A 51 0.50 -9.14 -45.27
CA LEU A 51 1.46 -8.58 -46.24
C LEU A 51 2.80 -9.31 -46.25
N GLU A 52 3.29 -9.72 -45.08
CA GLU A 52 4.51 -10.50 -44.97
C GLU A 52 4.38 -11.85 -45.67
N GLN A 53 3.26 -12.55 -45.43
CA GLN A 53 2.97 -13.82 -46.08
C GLN A 53 2.81 -13.66 -47.60
N GLU A 54 2.11 -12.62 -48.05
CA GLU A 54 2.01 -12.31 -49.48
C GLU A 54 3.39 -12.04 -50.11
N LEU A 55 4.29 -11.35 -49.40
CA LEU A 55 5.65 -11.09 -49.86
C LEU A 55 6.49 -12.36 -49.93
N ASP A 56 6.37 -13.26 -48.96
CA ASP A 56 7.05 -14.57 -48.99
C ASP A 56 6.57 -15.41 -50.18
N ASP A 57 5.25 -15.47 -50.42
CA ASP A 57 4.66 -16.19 -51.55
C ASP A 57 5.13 -15.61 -52.90
N LEU A 58 5.25 -14.27 -53.00
CA LEU A 58 5.78 -13.60 -54.19
C LEU A 58 7.28 -13.88 -54.38
N LEU A 59 8.05 -13.87 -53.29
CA LEU A 59 9.48 -14.19 -53.31
C LEU A 59 9.72 -15.62 -53.80
N LEU A 60 8.95 -16.60 -53.31
CA LEU A 60 9.02 -18.00 -53.75
C LEU A 60 8.70 -18.16 -55.25
N LYS A 61 7.68 -17.46 -55.75
CA LYS A 61 7.35 -17.46 -57.18
C LYS A 61 8.45 -16.80 -58.03
N LEU A 62 9.07 -15.74 -57.52
CA LEU A 62 10.21 -15.09 -58.18
C LEU A 62 11.45 -16.00 -58.22
N GLU A 63 11.68 -16.78 -57.18
CA GLU A 63 12.74 -17.79 -57.13
C GLU A 63 12.52 -18.87 -58.18
N GLU A 64 11.29 -19.41 -58.26
CA GLU A 64 10.94 -20.44 -59.26
C GLU A 64 11.16 -19.95 -60.70
N ILE A 65 10.74 -18.72 -61.02
CA ILE A 65 10.96 -18.15 -62.35
C ILE A 65 12.44 -17.87 -62.61
N ASN A 66 13.19 -17.39 -61.62
CA ASN A 66 14.63 -17.19 -61.76
C ASN A 66 15.37 -18.51 -62.01
N GLU A 67 14.95 -19.60 -61.38
CA GLU A 67 15.52 -20.93 -61.63
C GLU A 67 15.17 -21.43 -63.05
N GLN A 68 13.93 -21.22 -63.51
CA GLN A 68 13.53 -21.53 -64.90
C GLN A 68 14.28 -20.67 -65.93
N LEU A 69 14.59 -19.41 -65.63
CA LEU A 69 15.44 -18.57 -66.47
C LEU A 69 16.92 -19.01 -66.43
N SER A 70 17.41 -19.43 -65.26
CA SER A 70 18.77 -19.92 -65.06
C SER A 70 19.03 -21.23 -65.82
N THR A 71 18.09 -22.17 -65.78
CA THR A 71 18.16 -23.41 -66.56
C THR A 71 18.17 -23.16 -68.07
N LEU A 72 17.44 -22.13 -68.54
CA LEU A 72 17.48 -21.71 -69.93
C LEU A 72 18.84 -21.07 -70.30
N ALA A 73 19.41 -20.27 -69.38
CA ALA A 73 20.74 -19.66 -69.55
C ALA A 73 21.88 -20.70 -69.68
N SER A 74 21.72 -21.89 -69.09
CA SER A 74 22.67 -23.00 -69.22
C SER A 74 22.74 -23.62 -70.61
N ASN A 75 21.88 -23.21 -71.57
CA ASN A 75 21.91 -23.63 -72.97
C ASN A 75 22.22 -22.42 -73.89
N PRO A 76 23.52 -22.04 -74.05
CA PRO A 76 23.91 -20.80 -74.70
C PRO A 76 23.57 -20.73 -76.20
N ASP A 77 23.48 -21.87 -76.88
CA ASP A 77 23.20 -21.94 -78.33
C ASP A 77 21.79 -21.42 -78.71
N ILE A 78 20.91 -21.23 -77.73
CA ILE A 78 19.50 -20.85 -77.90
C ILE A 78 19.27 -19.36 -77.53
N LEU A 79 20.22 -18.71 -76.84
CA LEU A 79 20.04 -17.38 -76.25
C LEU A 79 21.10 -16.38 -76.72
N SER A 80 20.66 -15.14 -76.95
CA SER A 80 21.58 -14.05 -77.28
C SER A 80 22.32 -13.53 -76.03
N ALA A 81 23.49 -12.92 -76.23
CA ALA A 81 24.29 -12.34 -75.14
C ALA A 81 23.54 -11.27 -74.32
N SER A 82 22.60 -10.54 -74.92
CA SER A 82 21.74 -9.59 -74.20
C SER A 82 20.74 -10.30 -73.29
N MET A 83 20.15 -11.41 -73.73
CA MET A 83 19.21 -12.20 -72.94
C MET A 83 19.89 -12.81 -71.71
N LEU A 84 21.11 -13.33 -71.86
CA LEU A 84 21.92 -13.86 -70.75
C LEU A 84 22.22 -12.79 -69.70
N ARG A 85 22.58 -11.57 -70.12
CA ARG A 85 22.80 -10.44 -69.19
C ARG A 85 21.53 -10.05 -68.45
N THR A 86 20.38 -10.07 -69.12
CA THR A 86 19.08 -9.81 -68.49
C THR A 86 18.75 -10.86 -67.44
N ILE A 87 18.99 -12.14 -67.71
CA ILE A 87 18.78 -13.23 -66.73
C ILE A 87 19.68 -13.04 -65.51
N GLN A 88 20.96 -12.70 -65.73
CA GLN A 88 21.90 -12.40 -64.65
C GLN A 88 21.39 -11.24 -63.76
N ARG A 89 20.86 -10.18 -64.37
CA ARG A 89 20.29 -9.04 -63.64
C ARG A 89 19.06 -9.44 -62.81
N HIS A 90 18.17 -10.29 -63.33
CA HIS A 90 17.01 -10.78 -62.57
C HIS A 90 17.44 -11.57 -61.33
N ARG A 91 18.52 -12.36 -61.44
CA ARG A 91 19.10 -13.10 -60.31
C ARG A 91 19.67 -12.17 -59.25
N GLU A 92 20.39 -11.12 -59.66
CA GLU A 92 20.92 -10.09 -58.74
C GLU A 92 19.79 -9.36 -58.03
N LEU A 93 18.76 -8.93 -58.76
CA LEU A 93 17.60 -8.22 -58.20
C LEU A 93 16.82 -9.11 -57.22
N PHE A 94 16.66 -10.39 -57.51
CA PHE A 94 16.04 -11.34 -56.59
C PHE A 94 16.82 -11.47 -55.26
N GLN A 95 18.15 -11.54 -55.32
CA GLN A 95 18.99 -11.60 -54.12
C GLN A 95 18.88 -10.32 -53.29
N ASP A 96 18.84 -9.15 -53.94
CA ASP A 96 18.63 -7.87 -53.26
C ASP A 96 17.26 -7.80 -52.60
N ASN A 97 16.20 -8.17 -53.33
CA ASN A 97 14.83 -8.23 -52.82
C ASN A 97 14.69 -9.16 -51.60
N SER A 98 15.31 -10.34 -51.65
CA SER A 98 15.31 -11.29 -50.52
C SER A 98 16.03 -10.72 -49.29
N ARG A 99 17.16 -10.04 -49.48
CA ARG A 99 17.89 -9.39 -48.38
C ARG A 99 17.08 -8.24 -47.77
N GLU A 100 16.45 -7.42 -48.59
CA GLU A 100 15.67 -6.27 -48.11
C GLU A 100 14.40 -6.70 -47.38
N LEU A 101 13.73 -7.75 -47.85
CA LEU A 101 12.58 -8.33 -47.15
C LEU A 101 12.98 -8.82 -45.75
N ASN A 102 14.04 -9.63 -45.65
CA ASN A 102 14.52 -10.16 -44.36
C ASN A 102 14.92 -9.06 -43.38
N ARG A 103 15.58 -8.00 -43.88
CA ARG A 103 15.94 -6.82 -43.09
C ARG A 103 14.68 -6.11 -42.58
N THR A 104 13.67 -5.93 -43.44
CA THR A 104 12.41 -5.26 -43.07
C THR A 104 11.63 -6.07 -42.05
N LYS A 105 11.56 -7.40 -42.20
CA LYS A 105 10.94 -8.31 -41.22
C LYS A 105 11.59 -8.17 -39.84
N THR A 106 12.92 -8.20 -39.79
CA THR A 106 13.66 -8.09 -38.53
C THR A 106 13.37 -6.76 -37.82
N ASN A 107 13.29 -5.66 -38.58
CA ASN A 107 12.94 -4.35 -38.04
C ASN A 107 11.51 -4.30 -37.47
N ILE A 108 10.54 -4.92 -38.14
CA ILE A 108 9.15 -5.00 -37.67
C ILE A 108 9.06 -5.81 -36.39
N HIS A 109 9.66 -7.00 -36.36
CA HIS A 109 9.65 -7.84 -35.16
C HIS A 109 10.31 -7.14 -33.98
N ALA A 110 11.45 -6.48 -34.18
CA ALA A 110 12.10 -5.69 -33.12
C ALA A 110 11.22 -4.53 -32.61
N ALA A 111 10.49 -3.86 -33.50
CA ALA A 111 9.55 -2.81 -33.12
C ALA A 111 8.36 -3.36 -32.32
N LEU A 112 7.82 -4.51 -32.72
CA LEU A 112 6.71 -5.18 -32.01
C LEU A 112 7.13 -5.68 -30.64
N ASP A 113 8.30 -6.29 -30.52
CA ASP A 113 8.84 -6.74 -29.24
C ASP A 113 9.01 -5.56 -28.29
N LYS A 114 9.55 -4.45 -28.79
CA LYS A 114 9.66 -3.20 -28.02
C LYS A 114 8.30 -2.66 -27.59
N ALA A 115 7.30 -2.65 -28.49
CA ALA A 115 5.96 -2.18 -28.17
C ALA A 115 5.27 -3.07 -27.11
N SER A 116 5.45 -4.39 -27.21
CA SER A 116 4.94 -5.37 -26.25
C SER A 116 5.53 -5.15 -24.86
N LEU A 117 6.86 -4.98 -24.78
CA LEU A 117 7.55 -4.70 -23.51
C LEU A 117 7.09 -3.37 -22.88
N LEU A 118 6.92 -2.31 -23.68
CA LEU A 118 6.47 -1.01 -23.18
C LEU A 118 5.01 -1.02 -22.72
N SER A 119 4.14 -1.81 -23.37
CA SER A 119 2.75 -1.99 -22.96
C SER A 119 2.64 -2.59 -21.56
N GLY A 120 3.44 -3.63 -21.26
CA GLY A 120 3.49 -4.23 -19.93
C GLY A 120 3.93 -3.24 -18.85
N VAL A 121 5.02 -2.51 -19.10
CA VAL A 121 5.54 -1.50 -18.17
C VAL A 121 4.54 -0.37 -17.93
N ARG A 122 3.82 0.08 -18.97
CA ARG A 122 2.83 1.16 -18.84
C ARG A 122 1.63 0.73 -17.98
N ASN A 123 1.14 -0.50 -18.18
CA ASN A 123 0.08 -1.06 -17.35
C ASN A 123 0.50 -1.17 -15.89
N ASP A 124 1.74 -1.62 -15.62
CA ASP A 124 2.27 -1.72 -14.25
C ASP A 124 2.40 -0.33 -13.59
N ILE A 125 2.87 0.67 -14.33
CA ILE A 125 2.98 2.06 -13.84
C ILE A 125 1.61 2.64 -13.53
N ASP A 126 0.63 2.43 -14.41
CA ASP A 126 -0.72 2.96 -14.22
C ASP A 126 -1.43 2.27 -13.04
N ALA A 127 -1.25 0.96 -12.87
CA ALA A 127 -1.71 0.24 -11.69
C ALA A 127 -1.05 0.74 -10.39
N TYR A 128 0.26 0.98 -10.42
CA TYR A 128 0.97 1.53 -9.27
C TYR A 128 0.51 2.95 -8.93
N LYS A 129 0.35 3.83 -9.93
CA LYS A 129 -0.16 5.19 -9.72
C LYS A 129 -1.58 5.20 -9.15
N SER A 130 -2.45 4.34 -9.65
CA SER A 130 -3.83 4.21 -9.15
C SER A 130 -3.84 3.77 -7.68
N SER A 131 -3.06 2.74 -7.35
CA SER A 131 -3.00 2.24 -5.96
C SER A 131 -2.35 3.23 -5.00
N ALA A 132 -1.30 3.95 -5.43
CA ALA A 132 -0.69 5.00 -4.64
C ALA A 132 -1.67 6.17 -4.40
N GLY A 133 -2.44 6.57 -5.41
CA GLY A 133 -3.48 7.59 -5.28
C GLY A 133 -4.58 7.19 -4.29
N GLU A 134 -5.09 5.96 -4.41
CA GLU A 134 -6.07 5.38 -3.48
C GLU A 134 -5.54 5.39 -2.03
N SER A 135 -4.28 4.97 -1.83
CA SER A 135 -3.65 4.94 -0.51
C SER A 135 -3.52 6.33 0.10
N LEU A 136 -3.14 7.34 -0.69
CA LEU A 136 -3.05 8.73 -0.22
C LEU A 136 -4.43 9.31 0.13
N LEU A 137 -5.47 8.99 -0.65
CA LEU A 137 -6.84 9.39 -0.34
C LEU A 137 -7.36 8.72 0.94
N ALA A 138 -7.08 7.42 1.12
CA ALA A 138 -7.41 6.70 2.34
C ALA A 138 -6.70 7.31 3.56
N GLU A 139 -5.42 7.67 3.44
CA GLU A 139 -4.67 8.31 4.52
C GLU A 139 -5.22 9.69 4.87
N ARG A 140 -5.61 10.47 3.87
CA ARG A 140 -6.31 11.75 4.11
C ARG A 140 -7.60 11.55 4.92
N GLY A 141 -8.40 10.53 4.58
CA GLY A 141 -9.60 10.19 5.34
C GLY A 141 -9.31 9.81 6.80
N ARG A 142 -8.21 9.10 7.06
CA ARG A 142 -7.76 8.77 8.42
C ARG A 142 -7.32 10.01 9.20
N ILE A 143 -6.60 10.93 8.56
CA ILE A 143 -6.18 12.21 9.15
C ILE A 143 -7.40 13.05 9.53
N ASP A 144 -8.37 13.21 8.63
CA ASP A 144 -9.59 13.97 8.90
C ASP A 144 -10.39 13.37 10.06
N ASN A 145 -10.47 12.04 10.15
CA ASN A 145 -11.13 11.37 11.27
C ASN A 145 -10.37 11.58 12.59
N SER A 146 -9.04 11.52 12.56
CA SER A 146 -8.19 11.78 13.72
C SER A 146 -8.33 13.23 14.23
N HIS A 147 -8.47 14.20 13.32
CA HIS A 147 -8.73 15.58 13.67
C HIS A 147 -10.08 15.75 14.38
N ARG A 148 -11.16 15.15 13.85
CA ARG A 148 -12.47 15.19 14.51
C ARG A 148 -12.43 14.57 15.90
N MET A 149 -11.80 13.41 16.04
CA MET A 149 -11.62 12.76 17.35
C MET A 149 -10.83 13.65 18.31
N THR A 150 -9.81 14.36 17.83
CA THR A 150 -9.04 15.30 18.65
C THR A 150 -9.90 16.47 19.10
N ASP A 151 -10.74 17.02 18.23
CA ASP A 151 -11.68 18.10 18.56
C ASP A 151 -12.71 17.66 19.60
N ASP A 152 -13.24 16.42 19.50
CA ASP A 152 -14.15 15.84 20.49
C ASP A 152 -13.48 15.69 21.86
N ILE A 153 -12.23 15.19 21.90
CA ILE A 153 -11.44 15.10 23.13
C ILE A 153 -11.21 16.50 23.71
N LEU A 154 -10.93 17.49 22.87
CA LEU A 154 -10.72 18.87 23.28
C LEU A 154 -12.00 19.45 23.91
N ALA A 155 -13.15 19.23 23.28
CA ALA A 155 -14.45 19.66 23.76
C ALA A 155 -14.78 19.00 25.12
N GLN A 156 -14.56 17.69 25.25
CA GLN A 156 -14.75 16.96 26.49
C GLN A 156 -13.80 17.46 27.60
N ALA A 157 -12.56 17.79 27.27
CA ALA A 157 -11.61 18.36 28.22
C ALA A 157 -12.06 19.75 28.71
N TYR A 158 -12.60 20.61 27.83
CA TYR A 158 -13.18 21.89 28.22
C TYR A 158 -14.41 21.73 29.13
N GLU A 159 -15.30 20.78 28.81
CA GLU A 159 -16.46 20.47 29.64
C GLU A 159 -16.03 19.98 31.03
N THR A 160 -15.06 19.06 31.09
CA THR A 160 -14.50 18.53 32.35
C THR A 160 -13.86 19.65 33.18
N ARG A 161 -13.11 20.56 32.56
CA ARG A 161 -12.53 21.73 33.24
C ARG A 161 -13.62 22.64 33.82
N SER A 162 -14.69 22.89 33.06
CA SER A 162 -15.83 23.68 33.52
C SER A 162 -16.53 22.99 34.70
N GLU A 163 -16.67 21.67 34.64
CA GLU A 163 -17.28 20.87 35.71
C GLU A 163 -16.44 20.92 37.00
N PHE A 164 -15.12 20.78 36.91
CA PHE A 164 -14.25 20.98 38.08
C PHE A 164 -14.32 22.39 38.66
N SER A 165 -14.46 23.42 37.82
CA SER A 165 -14.68 24.79 38.29
C SER A 165 -16.00 24.92 39.05
N ARG A 166 -17.09 24.32 38.55
CA ARG A 166 -18.39 24.27 39.25
C ARG A 166 -18.27 23.52 40.58
N GLN A 167 -17.62 22.36 40.59
CA GLN A 167 -17.40 21.56 41.79
C GLN A 167 -16.61 22.33 42.85
N ARG A 168 -15.59 23.11 42.47
CA ARG A 168 -14.84 23.98 43.39
C ARG A 168 -15.76 24.99 44.09
N THR A 169 -16.64 25.65 43.34
CA THR A 169 -17.63 26.59 43.91
C THR A 169 -18.60 25.88 44.84
N SER A 170 -19.09 24.69 44.44
CA SER A 170 -19.96 23.86 45.28
C SER A 170 -19.28 23.46 46.60
N ILE A 171 -18.03 22.98 46.56
CA ILE A 171 -17.25 22.62 47.76
C ILE A 171 -17.04 23.85 48.66
N SER A 172 -16.73 25.01 48.07
CA SER A 172 -16.62 26.27 48.84
C SER A 172 -17.94 26.62 49.54
N SER A 173 -19.08 26.45 48.86
CA SER A 173 -20.40 26.69 49.45
C SER A 173 -20.74 25.69 50.57
N VAL A 174 -20.35 24.42 50.42
CA VAL A 174 -20.50 23.38 51.46
C VAL A 174 -19.65 23.74 52.67
N ASN A 175 -18.40 24.16 52.46
CA ASN A 175 -17.52 24.60 53.53
C ASN A 175 -18.12 25.82 54.28
N ALA A 176 -18.62 26.83 53.55
CA ALA A 176 -19.27 27.99 54.15
C ALA A 176 -20.53 27.62 54.95
N ARG A 177 -21.38 26.72 54.43
CA ARG A 177 -22.55 26.19 55.15
C ARG A 177 -22.14 25.42 56.41
N MET A 178 -21.09 24.59 56.33
CA MET A 178 -20.57 23.84 57.48
C MET A 178 -20.08 24.78 58.59
N VAL A 179 -19.32 25.83 58.23
CA VAL A 179 -18.92 26.90 59.17
C VAL A 179 -20.16 27.60 59.74
N GLY A 180 -21.17 27.88 58.93
CA GLY A 180 -22.44 28.45 59.38
C GLY A 180 -23.19 27.57 60.40
N VAL A 181 -23.20 26.25 60.22
CA VAL A 181 -23.79 25.29 61.17
C VAL A 181 -23.03 25.29 62.49
N ILE A 182 -21.69 25.26 62.44
CA ILE A 182 -20.83 25.35 63.64
C ILE A 182 -21.14 26.64 64.42
N ASN A 183 -21.29 27.77 63.73
CA ASN A 183 -21.59 29.06 64.35
C ASN A 183 -23.01 29.14 64.94
N LYS A 184 -23.99 28.41 64.39
CA LYS A 184 -25.37 28.34 64.92
C LYS A 184 -25.57 27.34 66.05
N MET A 185 -24.60 26.45 66.30
CA MET A 185 -24.57 25.58 67.48
C MET A 185 -23.45 26.02 68.45
N PRO A 186 -23.51 27.24 69.03
CA PRO A 186 -22.53 27.68 70.02
C PRO A 186 -22.69 26.81 71.27
N GLY A 187 -21.79 25.84 71.43
CA GLY A 187 -21.84 24.93 72.58
C GLY A 187 -21.47 23.50 72.30
N ILE A 188 -21.21 23.08 71.04
CA ILE A 188 -20.65 21.73 70.77
C ILE A 188 -19.34 21.54 71.55
N ASN A 189 -18.46 22.55 71.57
CA ASN A 189 -17.22 22.49 72.34
C ASN A 189 -17.48 22.38 73.86
N ASN A 190 -18.52 23.06 74.36
CA ASN A 190 -18.92 22.99 75.77
C ASN A 190 -19.60 21.65 76.13
N LEU A 191 -20.44 21.10 75.25
CA LEU A 191 -21.08 19.79 75.41
C LEU A 191 -20.04 18.67 75.41
N VAL A 192 -19.10 18.68 74.46
CA VAL A 192 -17.96 17.76 74.41
C VAL A 192 -17.09 17.93 75.67
N GLY A 193 -16.84 19.17 76.10
CA GLY A 193 -16.13 19.47 77.34
C GLY A 193 -16.82 18.92 78.60
N MET A 194 -18.14 19.09 78.71
CA MET A 194 -18.95 18.57 79.82
C MET A 194 -18.96 17.03 79.85
N ILE A 195 -19.06 16.38 78.70
CA ILE A 195 -18.98 14.91 78.58
C ILE A 195 -17.60 14.41 79.06
N LYS A 196 -16.52 15.04 78.58
CA LYS A 196 -15.15 14.69 78.99
C LYS A 196 -14.92 14.91 80.49
N SER A 197 -15.43 16.01 81.03
CA SER A 197 -15.33 16.33 82.46
C SER A 197 -16.08 15.31 83.32
N ARG A 198 -17.30 14.91 82.92
CA ARG A 198 -18.08 13.87 83.61
C ARG A 198 -17.34 12.53 83.63
N ARG A 199 -16.85 12.09 82.46
CA ARG A 199 -16.09 10.83 82.35
C ARG A 199 -14.82 10.83 83.20
N ARG A 200 -14.11 11.96 83.28
CA ARG A 200 -12.93 12.11 84.15
C ARG A 200 -13.29 11.98 85.63
N ARG A 201 -14.40 12.59 86.07
CA ARG A 201 -14.87 12.46 87.46
C ARG A 201 -15.22 11.01 87.79
N ASP A 202 -15.93 10.31 86.90
CA ASP A 202 -16.31 8.91 87.11
C ASP A 202 -15.07 8.00 87.21
N SER A 203 -14.06 8.20 86.36
CA SER A 203 -12.79 7.46 86.46
C SER A 203 -12.02 7.75 87.74
N ILE A 204 -12.04 9.00 88.24
CA ILE A 204 -11.40 9.34 89.52
C ILE A 204 -12.12 8.64 90.68
N ILE A 205 -13.46 8.68 90.73
CA ILE A 205 -14.24 8.03 91.78
C ILE A 205 -14.01 6.53 91.77
N LEU A 206 -14.04 5.91 90.58
CA LEU A 206 -13.79 4.47 90.43
C LEU A 206 -12.37 4.09 90.85
N GLY A 207 -11.36 4.86 90.45
CA GLY A 207 -9.97 4.63 90.86
C GLY A 207 -9.75 4.76 92.36
N LEU A 208 -10.42 5.72 93.00
CA LEU A 208 -10.35 5.94 94.44
C LEU A 208 -11.03 4.78 95.21
N LEU A 209 -12.20 4.32 94.74
CA LEU A 209 -12.90 3.16 95.29
C LEU A 209 -12.03 1.90 95.22
N ILE A 210 -11.45 1.62 94.05
CA ILE A 210 -10.55 0.47 93.85
C ILE A 210 -9.34 0.60 94.78
N GLY A 211 -8.71 1.77 94.85
CA GLY A 211 -7.54 2.02 95.71
C GLY A 211 -7.82 1.78 97.19
N ILE A 212 -8.94 2.30 97.72
CA ILE A 212 -9.34 2.07 99.12
C ILE A 212 -9.57 0.57 99.36
N CYS A 213 -10.32 -0.10 98.49
CA CYS A 213 -10.56 -1.55 98.61
C CYS A 213 -9.25 -2.34 98.60
N THR A 214 -8.31 -2.01 97.72
CA THR A 214 -6.99 -2.66 97.67
C THR A 214 -6.20 -2.44 98.97
N ILE A 215 -6.20 -1.22 99.53
CA ILE A 215 -5.52 -0.92 100.81
C ILE A 215 -6.14 -1.72 101.96
N ILE A 216 -7.48 -1.78 102.04
CA ILE A 216 -8.19 -2.55 103.08
C ILE A 216 -7.83 -4.03 102.98
N ILE A 217 -7.86 -4.61 101.77
CA ILE A 217 -7.49 -6.01 101.52
C ILE A 217 -6.04 -6.27 101.93
N LEU A 218 -5.11 -5.39 101.56
CA LEU A 218 -3.69 -5.55 101.86
C LEU A 218 -3.42 -5.40 103.37
N SER A 219 -4.06 -4.42 104.03
CA SER A 219 -3.98 -4.25 105.48
C SER A 219 -4.51 -5.46 106.23
N HIS A 220 -5.67 -5.98 105.81
CA HIS A 220 -6.27 -7.16 106.40
C HIS A 220 -5.37 -8.39 106.20
N PHE A 221 -4.90 -8.62 104.98
CA PHE A 221 -3.98 -9.72 104.67
C PHE A 221 -2.66 -9.61 105.44
N GLY A 222 -2.09 -8.40 105.57
CA GLY A 222 -0.89 -8.16 106.37
C GLY A 222 -1.09 -8.43 107.86
N LEU A 223 -2.26 -8.09 108.41
CA LEU A 223 -2.62 -8.44 109.80
C LEU A 223 -2.74 -9.96 109.96
N TYR A 224 -3.40 -10.64 109.02
CA TYR A 224 -3.53 -12.10 109.03
C TYR A 224 -2.18 -12.81 108.89
N SER A 225 -1.30 -12.34 108.01
CA SER A 225 0.06 -12.87 107.85
C SER A 225 0.89 -12.65 109.11
N SER A 226 0.81 -11.47 109.72
CA SER A 226 1.50 -11.17 110.99
C SER A 226 0.99 -12.07 112.13
N MET A 227 -0.32 -12.30 112.20
CA MET A 227 -0.93 -13.20 113.17
C MET A 227 -0.52 -14.66 112.93
N LEU A 228 -0.48 -15.13 111.68
CA LEU A 228 0.01 -16.46 111.33
C LEU A 228 1.49 -16.64 111.68
N LEU A 229 2.33 -15.63 111.49
CA LEU A 229 3.75 -15.64 111.89
C LEU A 229 3.93 -15.66 113.41
N TYR A 230 2.98 -15.08 114.16
CA TYR A 230 2.97 -15.11 115.63
C TYR A 230 2.45 -16.44 116.19
N VAL A 231 1.52 -17.09 115.49
CA VAL A 231 0.93 -18.38 115.89
C VAL A 231 1.78 -19.57 115.41
N TYR A 232 2.50 -19.43 114.31
CA TYR A 232 3.44 -20.43 113.76
C TYR A 232 4.81 -19.80 113.47
N PRO A 233 5.60 -19.41 114.49
CA PRO A 233 7.01 -19.15 114.26
C PRO A 233 7.68 -20.46 113.86
N LEU A 234 8.31 -20.49 112.67
CA LEU A 234 9.07 -21.60 112.11
C LEU A 234 10.00 -22.24 113.17
N PHE A 235 9.55 -23.36 113.74
CA PHE A 235 10.32 -24.50 114.21
C PHE A 235 9.38 -25.72 114.27
#